data_AF-A0A1Y2ERT5-F1
#
_entry.id   AF-A0A1Y2ERT5-F1
#
_cell.length_a   1.000
_cell.length_b   1.000
_cell.length_c   1.000
_cell.angle_alpha   90.00
_cell.angle_beta   90.00
_cell.angle_gamma   90.00
#
_symmetry.space_group_name_H-M   'P 1'
#
loop_
_entity.id
_entity.type
_entity.pdbx_description
1 polymer ?
#
loop_
_entity_poly.entity_id
_entity_poly.type
_entity_poly.pdbx_seq_one_letter_code
_entity_poly.pdbx_strand_id
1 'polypeptide(L)'
;MIFLEAFKNKKLKISNFIEENQLNNILNLFEIRADIMKWIKEGQFTKLKRYIQKKKISPNLIQNNKVFPEDILIYAVKDDHHQPIKISPLSVAIQYENFKVVDILLKIGADINYSFNDHYENILDYLYEHHLANSKNFYYLLNYNSNHLILSSNLLNKLIRHDEKKIIHIILNYYPFNNQFILNLLSSYKNRVAISDQDLKEKLNFEKNNKIKINQSVYETAYRYYHPYEKDKEDDFNEILAKIINYDQRDDTTILMDLLNVLRFADNSPDKMNELINIIKKQEMKKLKPEKRRKLSEALLLNDNYHDLLIDAIEDETSLSMIEFLISQYSSLNYVVYYTTVDQNSWYKPFKFPLLSSLMMNNFEVADVLLLHGAEINFRYHDETVLYYLYYYYNYKMNAKNIKYLIDHHIDIEIDKSYSYIWNYLIRYYVFNNTFLIQLILLHKNQIPLSKKTISRNNSTRKKKIKIDTIYL
;
A
#
# COMPACT_ATOMS: atom_id res chain seq x y z
N MET A 1 -13.16 -7.95 -51.78
CA MET A 1 -13.47 -9.08 -52.69
C MET A 1 -13.35 -8.69 -54.18
N ILE A 2 -13.96 -7.59 -54.63
CA ILE A 2 -13.85 -7.06 -56.02
C ILE A 2 -12.39 -6.75 -56.44
N PHE A 3 -11.56 -6.26 -55.51
CA PHE A 3 -10.12 -5.99 -55.74
C PHE A 3 -9.28 -7.28 -55.93
N LEU A 4 -9.70 -8.39 -55.31
CA LEU A 4 -9.05 -9.70 -55.36
C LEU A 4 -9.38 -10.47 -56.64
N GLU A 5 -10.61 -10.33 -57.14
CA GLU A 5 -11.04 -10.90 -58.42
C GLU A 5 -10.41 -10.17 -59.61
N ALA A 6 -10.22 -8.84 -59.50
CA ALA A 6 -9.48 -8.06 -60.48
C ALA A 6 -7.99 -8.45 -60.57
N PHE A 7 -7.39 -8.87 -59.44
CA PHE A 7 -6.01 -9.35 -59.35
C PHE A 7 -5.80 -10.73 -60.00
N LYS A 8 -6.75 -11.66 -59.80
CA LYS A 8 -6.72 -12.99 -60.46
C LYS A 8 -6.96 -12.93 -61.97
N ASN A 9 -7.76 -11.99 -62.44
CA ASN A 9 -8.19 -11.91 -63.85
C ASN A 9 -7.26 -11.10 -64.77
N LYS A 10 -6.03 -10.75 -64.35
CA LYS A 10 -5.00 -10.04 -65.15
C LYS A 10 -5.47 -8.75 -65.86
N LYS A 11 -6.61 -8.17 -65.47
CA LYS A 11 -7.20 -6.99 -66.16
C LYS A 11 -6.58 -5.66 -65.76
N LEU A 12 -5.73 -5.63 -64.73
CA LEU A 12 -4.96 -4.45 -64.35
C LEU A 12 -3.47 -4.70 -64.62
N LYS A 13 -2.89 -3.96 -65.58
CA LYS A 13 -1.43 -3.94 -65.78
C LYS A 13 -0.79 -3.20 -64.61
N ILE A 14 -0.21 -3.96 -63.68
CA ILE A 14 0.54 -3.47 -62.51
C ILE A 14 1.84 -2.74 -62.92
N SER A 15 2.24 -2.83 -64.20
CA SER A 15 3.44 -2.17 -64.76
C SER A 15 3.47 -0.65 -64.56
N ASN A 16 2.36 -0.03 -64.18
CA ASN A 16 2.30 1.41 -63.97
C ASN A 16 2.53 1.85 -62.51
N PHE A 17 2.64 0.92 -61.54
CA PHE A 17 2.68 1.30 -60.12
C PHE A 17 3.77 0.63 -59.28
N ILE A 18 4.40 -0.46 -59.74
CA ILE A 18 5.41 -1.18 -58.96
C ILE A 18 6.48 -1.73 -59.93
N GLU A 19 7.76 -1.45 -59.65
CA GLU A 19 8.88 -2.01 -60.40
C GLU A 19 8.88 -3.55 -60.34
N GLU A 20 9.19 -4.22 -61.45
CA GLU A 20 9.12 -5.69 -61.62
C GLU A 20 9.90 -6.48 -60.55
N ASN A 21 10.98 -5.90 -60.02
CA ASN A 21 11.76 -6.45 -58.92
C ASN A 21 11.02 -6.49 -57.57
N GLN A 22 10.13 -5.53 -57.30
CA GLN A 22 9.32 -5.53 -56.08
C GLN A 22 8.20 -6.57 -56.16
N LEU A 23 7.64 -6.82 -57.36
CA LEU A 23 6.62 -7.84 -57.58
C LEU A 23 7.18 -9.27 -57.36
N ASN A 24 8.39 -9.54 -57.85
CA ASN A 24 9.07 -10.82 -57.64
C ASN A 24 9.43 -11.06 -56.17
N ASN A 25 9.75 -10.00 -55.43
CA ASN A 25 9.97 -10.10 -53.98
C ASN A 25 8.69 -10.47 -53.22
N ILE A 26 7.55 -9.92 -53.63
CA ILE A 26 6.23 -10.22 -53.04
C ILE A 26 5.80 -11.68 -53.35
N LEU A 27 5.97 -12.14 -54.58
CA LEU A 27 5.63 -13.53 -54.94
C LEU A 27 6.50 -14.56 -54.18
N ASN A 28 7.79 -14.27 -54.03
CA ASN A 28 8.69 -15.09 -53.21
C ASN A 28 8.27 -15.12 -51.73
N LEU A 29 7.72 -14.02 -51.19
CA LEU A 29 7.23 -13.95 -49.81
C LEU A 29 6.06 -14.92 -49.56
N PHE A 30 5.13 -15.06 -50.51
CA PHE A 30 4.00 -15.98 -50.41
C PHE A 30 4.43 -17.45 -50.46
N GLU A 31 5.37 -17.79 -51.35
CA GLU A 31 5.90 -19.16 -51.45
C GLU A 31 6.67 -19.55 -50.18
N ILE A 32 7.51 -18.64 -49.67
CA ILE A 32 8.22 -18.87 -48.43
C ILE A 32 7.26 -18.97 -47.24
N ARG A 33 6.18 -18.17 -47.20
CA ARG A 33 5.11 -18.31 -46.20
C ARG A 33 4.45 -19.67 -46.28
N ALA A 34 4.11 -20.13 -47.48
CA ALA A 34 3.51 -21.44 -47.69
C ALA A 34 4.44 -22.58 -47.22
N ASP A 35 5.73 -22.49 -47.52
CA ASP A 35 6.74 -23.45 -47.07
C ASP A 35 6.94 -23.45 -45.56
N ILE A 36 7.03 -22.28 -44.93
CA ILE A 36 7.13 -22.16 -43.47
C ILE A 36 5.88 -22.74 -42.81
N MET A 37 4.69 -22.39 -43.29
CA MET A 37 3.42 -22.92 -42.78
C MET A 37 3.30 -24.43 -42.98
N LYS A 38 3.78 -24.94 -44.10
CA LYS A 38 3.86 -26.38 -44.36
C LYS A 38 4.82 -27.06 -43.38
N TRP A 39 6.02 -26.53 -43.17
CA TRP A 39 6.97 -27.09 -42.21
C TRP A 39 6.44 -27.07 -40.77
N ILE A 40 5.71 -26.01 -40.39
CA ILE A 40 5.02 -25.92 -39.09
C ILE A 40 3.96 -27.02 -38.98
N LYS A 41 3.07 -27.15 -39.97
CA LYS A 41 1.99 -28.17 -39.98
C LYS A 41 2.53 -29.59 -39.97
N GLU A 42 3.63 -29.84 -40.68
CA GLU A 42 4.25 -31.17 -40.83
C GLU A 42 5.26 -31.49 -39.72
N GLY A 43 5.48 -30.60 -38.75
CA GLY A 43 6.44 -30.81 -37.66
C GLY A 43 7.92 -30.87 -38.11
N GLN A 44 8.27 -30.25 -39.23
CA GLN A 44 9.61 -30.29 -39.83
C GLN A 44 10.59 -29.31 -39.16
N PHE A 45 10.77 -29.44 -37.85
CA PHE A 45 11.51 -28.47 -37.01
C PHE A 45 12.97 -28.27 -37.40
N THR A 46 13.63 -29.31 -37.92
CA THR A 46 15.01 -29.21 -38.42
C THR A 46 15.11 -28.30 -39.64
N LYS A 47 14.09 -28.28 -40.52
CA LYS A 47 14.05 -27.38 -41.67
C LYS A 47 13.81 -25.94 -41.24
N LEU A 48 12.87 -25.72 -40.32
CA LEU A 48 12.60 -24.39 -39.77
C LEU A 48 13.82 -23.81 -39.04
N LYS A 49 14.49 -24.61 -38.18
CA LYS A 49 15.71 -24.18 -37.49
C LYS A 49 16.84 -23.85 -38.47
N ARG A 50 17.08 -24.70 -39.47
CA ARG A 50 18.07 -24.43 -40.53
C ARG A 50 17.72 -23.18 -41.33
N TYR A 51 16.44 -22.93 -41.59
CA TYR A 51 15.98 -21.74 -42.31
C TYR A 51 16.28 -20.46 -41.51
N ILE A 52 15.93 -20.43 -40.22
CA ILE A 52 16.23 -19.33 -39.29
C ILE A 52 17.74 -19.05 -39.25
N GLN A 53 18.55 -20.10 -39.10
CA GLN A 53 20.02 -20.00 -39.09
C GLN A 53 20.60 -19.52 -40.43
N LYS A 54 20.16 -20.09 -41.56
CA LYS A 54 20.63 -19.74 -42.92
C LYS A 54 20.34 -18.30 -43.27
N LYS A 55 19.17 -17.78 -42.88
CA LYS A 55 18.76 -16.40 -43.12
C LYS A 55 19.39 -15.41 -42.14
N LYS A 56 20.25 -15.87 -41.22
CA LYS A 56 20.84 -15.07 -40.13
C LYS A 56 19.77 -14.29 -39.36
N ILE A 57 18.58 -14.87 -39.23
CA ILE A 57 17.53 -14.36 -38.36
C ILE A 57 18.05 -14.65 -36.96
N SER A 58 18.74 -13.70 -36.35
CA SER A 58 19.18 -13.86 -34.97
C SER A 58 17.93 -13.99 -34.10
N PRO A 59 17.89 -14.92 -33.13
CA PRO A 59 16.83 -14.95 -32.12
C PRO A 59 16.68 -13.56 -31.44
N ASN A 60 17.79 -12.82 -31.40
CA ASN A 60 17.90 -11.47 -30.86
C ASN A 60 17.82 -10.35 -31.93
N LEU A 61 17.70 -10.63 -33.24
CA LEU A 61 17.45 -9.60 -34.29
C LEU A 61 15.96 -9.37 -34.56
N ILE A 62 15.07 -10.08 -33.85
CA ILE A 62 13.65 -9.71 -33.67
C ILE A 62 13.54 -8.39 -32.84
N GLN A 63 14.66 -7.89 -32.31
CA GLN A 63 14.71 -6.95 -31.20
C GLN A 63 14.99 -5.48 -31.56
N ASN A 64 15.13 -5.03 -32.81
CA ASN A 64 15.26 -3.57 -33.05
C ASN A 64 14.84 -3.04 -34.42
N ASN A 65 14.04 -1.96 -34.35
CA ASN A 65 13.50 -1.12 -35.41
C ASN A 65 14.52 -0.71 -36.49
N LYS A 66 14.24 -1.02 -37.78
CA LYS A 66 13.99 -0.07 -38.87
C LYS A 66 14.02 -0.79 -40.23
N VAL A 67 12.92 -0.62 -40.97
CA VAL A 67 12.74 -0.88 -42.41
C VAL A 67 12.85 -2.35 -42.83
N PHE A 68 11.71 -3.03 -42.94
CA PHE A 68 11.27 -3.78 -44.12
C PHE A 68 9.79 -4.17 -43.91
N PRO A 69 8.97 -4.32 -44.97
CA PRO A 69 7.65 -4.91 -44.85
C PRO A 69 7.85 -6.38 -44.45
N GLU A 70 7.21 -6.79 -43.35
CA GLU A 70 6.94 -8.18 -43.02
C GLU A 70 8.17 -9.06 -42.69
N ASP A 71 8.53 -9.13 -41.41
CA ASP A 71 9.22 -10.31 -40.88
C ASP A 71 8.39 -11.54 -41.30
N ILE A 72 8.98 -12.41 -42.11
CA ILE A 72 8.30 -13.51 -42.78
C ILE A 72 7.67 -14.51 -41.79
N LEU A 73 8.21 -14.57 -40.57
CA LEU A 73 7.62 -15.33 -39.46
C LEU A 73 6.35 -14.64 -38.94
N ILE A 74 6.38 -13.32 -38.75
CA ILE A 74 5.18 -12.54 -38.41
C ILE A 74 4.13 -12.68 -39.51
N TYR A 75 4.53 -12.55 -40.77
CA TYR A 75 3.65 -12.70 -41.94
C TYR A 75 3.08 -14.12 -42.08
N ALA A 76 3.86 -15.15 -41.77
CA ALA A 76 3.37 -16.52 -41.79
C ALA A 76 2.30 -16.78 -40.73
N VAL A 77 2.37 -16.12 -39.58
CA VAL A 77 1.45 -16.35 -38.45
C VAL A 77 0.26 -15.37 -38.47
N LYS A 78 0.39 -14.18 -39.08
CA LYS A 78 -0.74 -13.23 -39.24
C LYS A 78 -1.76 -13.72 -40.28
N ASP A 79 -3.03 -13.46 -39.98
CA ASP A 79 -4.12 -13.43 -40.97
C ASP A 79 -4.23 -12.00 -41.55
N ASP A 80 -4.57 -11.86 -42.84
CA ASP A 80 -4.18 -10.77 -43.78
C ASP A 80 -4.64 -9.32 -43.47
N HIS A 81 -4.99 -8.98 -42.24
CA HIS A 81 -5.50 -7.66 -41.87
C HIS A 81 -4.85 -7.22 -40.56
N HIS A 82 -4.17 -6.06 -40.55
CA HIS A 82 -3.93 -5.11 -39.44
C HIS A 82 -2.51 -4.48 -39.46
N GLN A 83 -2.51 -3.17 -39.19
CA GLN A 83 -1.40 -2.20 -39.19
C GLN A 83 -0.14 -2.62 -38.38
N PRO A 84 1.03 -2.00 -38.62
CA PRO A 84 2.30 -2.40 -38.02
C PRO A 84 2.40 -1.96 -36.56
N ILE A 85 1.78 -2.73 -35.67
CA ILE A 85 2.12 -2.71 -34.25
C ILE A 85 3.44 -3.50 -34.08
N LYS A 86 4.36 -3.02 -33.24
CA LYS A 86 5.56 -3.78 -32.84
C LYS A 86 5.10 -5.07 -32.15
N ILE A 87 5.17 -6.20 -32.85
CA ILE A 87 4.76 -7.51 -32.33
C ILE A 87 5.83 -8.53 -32.62
N SER A 88 6.01 -9.48 -31.69
CA SER A 88 6.99 -10.55 -31.83
C SER A 88 6.30 -11.75 -32.48
N PRO A 89 7.03 -12.61 -33.21
CA PRO A 89 6.45 -13.86 -33.70
C PRO A 89 5.75 -14.68 -32.62
N LEU A 90 6.27 -14.60 -31.38
CA LEU A 90 5.69 -15.25 -30.21
C LEU A 90 4.34 -14.62 -29.81
N SER A 91 4.23 -13.29 -29.71
CA SER A 91 2.96 -12.64 -29.37
C SER A 91 1.88 -12.86 -30.42
N VAL A 92 2.27 -12.92 -31.71
CA VAL A 92 1.35 -13.24 -32.80
C VAL A 92 0.85 -14.68 -32.68
N ALA A 93 1.76 -15.63 -32.45
CA ALA A 93 1.37 -17.03 -32.27
C ALA A 93 0.43 -17.22 -31.07
N ILE A 94 0.63 -16.48 -29.97
CA ILE A 94 -0.25 -16.49 -28.81
C ILE A 94 -1.61 -15.84 -29.12
N GLN A 95 -1.60 -14.67 -29.76
CA GLN A 95 -2.80 -13.93 -30.16
C GLN A 95 -3.74 -14.80 -31.00
N TYR A 96 -3.19 -15.53 -31.97
CA TYR A 96 -3.94 -16.43 -32.85
C TYR A 96 -4.09 -17.86 -32.30
N GLU A 97 -3.83 -18.07 -30.99
CA GLU A 97 -3.98 -19.36 -30.30
C GLU A 97 -3.22 -20.53 -30.96
N ASN A 98 -2.15 -20.24 -31.72
CA ASN A 98 -1.35 -21.26 -32.38
C ASN A 98 -0.31 -21.82 -31.41
N PHE A 99 -0.79 -22.47 -30.35
CA PHE A 99 0.03 -22.95 -29.23
C PHE A 99 1.14 -23.92 -29.65
N LYS A 100 0.95 -24.67 -30.75
CA LYS A 100 2.03 -25.49 -31.32
C LYS A 100 3.22 -24.64 -31.77
N VAL A 101 2.97 -23.51 -32.43
CA VAL A 101 4.02 -22.55 -32.82
C VAL A 101 4.61 -21.89 -31.58
N VAL A 102 3.78 -21.55 -30.59
CA VAL A 102 4.25 -21.01 -29.32
C VAL A 102 5.22 -21.97 -28.62
N ASP A 103 4.87 -23.25 -28.49
CA ASP A 103 5.73 -24.29 -27.92
C ASP A 103 7.09 -24.37 -28.65
N ILE A 104 7.08 -24.28 -29.98
CA ILE A 104 8.29 -24.32 -30.81
C ILE A 104 9.15 -23.09 -30.55
N LEU A 105 8.55 -21.89 -30.58
CA LEU A 105 9.24 -20.62 -30.38
C LEU A 105 9.91 -20.58 -29.00
N LEU A 106 9.19 -20.98 -27.96
CA LEU A 106 9.72 -21.04 -26.60
C LEU A 106 10.82 -22.12 -26.47
N LYS A 107 10.67 -23.28 -27.11
CA LYS A 107 11.71 -24.32 -27.15
C LYS A 107 12.99 -23.91 -27.86
N ILE A 108 12.93 -23.01 -28.84
CA ILE A 108 14.12 -22.45 -29.50
C ILE A 108 14.72 -21.24 -28.76
N GLY A 109 14.12 -20.84 -27.64
CA GLY A 109 14.64 -19.78 -26.77
C GLY A 109 14.00 -18.41 -26.95
N ALA A 110 12.79 -18.32 -27.53
CA ALA A 110 12.04 -17.07 -27.50
C ALA A 110 11.71 -16.69 -26.05
N ASP A 111 11.86 -15.40 -25.72
CA ASP A 111 11.62 -14.91 -24.36
C ASP A 111 10.12 -14.63 -24.14
N ILE A 112 9.52 -15.34 -23.19
CA ILE A 112 8.11 -15.15 -22.80
C ILE A 112 7.88 -13.82 -22.06
N ASN A 113 8.94 -13.26 -21.44
CA ASN A 113 8.92 -11.96 -20.78
C ASN A 113 9.39 -10.84 -21.70
N TYR A 114 9.42 -11.06 -23.00
CA TYR A 114 9.84 -10.02 -23.93
C TYR A 114 8.98 -8.77 -23.75
N SER A 115 9.66 -7.67 -23.42
CA SER A 115 9.08 -6.34 -23.30
C SER A 115 9.15 -5.64 -24.65
N PHE A 116 8.00 -5.13 -25.13
CA PHE A 116 7.91 -4.47 -26.43
C PHE A 116 8.46 -3.04 -26.42
N ASN A 117 8.49 -2.41 -25.23
CA ASN A 117 8.99 -1.08 -24.93
C ASN A 117 8.86 -0.83 -23.40
N ASP A 118 9.26 0.36 -22.96
CA ASP A 118 9.12 0.79 -21.55
C ASP A 118 7.67 0.81 -21.01
N HIS A 119 6.65 0.58 -21.86
CA HIS A 119 5.24 0.56 -21.48
C HIS A 119 4.66 -0.83 -21.23
N TYR A 120 5.28 -1.90 -21.76
CA TYR A 120 4.81 -3.27 -21.59
C TYR A 120 5.88 -4.14 -20.97
N GLU A 121 5.61 -4.71 -19.80
CA GLU A 121 6.62 -5.48 -19.07
C GLU A 121 6.83 -6.88 -19.64
N ASN A 122 5.82 -7.46 -20.28
CA ASN A 122 5.88 -8.76 -20.92
C ASN A 122 4.81 -8.92 -22.01
N ILE A 123 4.76 -10.10 -22.65
CA ILE A 123 3.78 -10.41 -23.70
C ILE A 123 2.34 -10.42 -23.18
N LEU A 124 2.12 -10.88 -21.95
CA LEU A 124 0.79 -10.93 -21.36
C LEU A 124 0.22 -9.52 -21.14
N ASP A 125 1.06 -8.61 -20.66
CA ASP A 125 0.73 -7.19 -20.47
C ASP A 125 0.35 -6.51 -21.78
N TYR A 126 1.11 -6.76 -22.85
CA TYR A 126 0.78 -6.30 -24.20
C TYR A 126 -0.56 -6.86 -24.70
N LEU A 127 -0.79 -8.17 -24.56
CA LEU A 127 -2.03 -8.79 -25.02
C LEU A 127 -3.24 -8.23 -24.26
N TYR A 128 -3.10 -8.01 -22.95
CA TYR A 128 -4.17 -7.47 -22.12
C TYR A 128 -4.53 -6.02 -22.51
N GLU A 129 -3.52 -5.16 -22.66
CA GLU A 129 -3.68 -3.74 -23.05
C GLU A 129 -4.35 -3.54 -24.40
N HIS A 130 -4.04 -4.40 -25.37
CA HIS A 130 -4.62 -4.30 -26.71
C HIS A 130 -5.92 -5.09 -26.87
N HIS A 131 -6.51 -5.58 -25.78
CA HIS A 131 -7.71 -6.43 -25.80
C HIS A 131 -7.55 -7.68 -26.69
N LEU A 132 -6.32 -8.20 -26.79
CA LEU A 132 -5.96 -9.41 -27.53
C LEU A 132 -5.89 -10.64 -26.61
N ALA A 133 -5.84 -10.42 -25.29
CA ALA A 133 -5.94 -11.47 -24.30
C ALA A 133 -7.38 -12.04 -24.30
N ASN A 134 -7.47 -13.36 -24.34
CA ASN A 134 -8.71 -14.10 -24.15
C ASN A 134 -8.46 -15.22 -23.14
N SER A 135 -9.51 -15.88 -22.66
CA SER A 135 -9.37 -16.91 -21.64
C SER A 135 -8.38 -18.00 -22.04
N LYS A 136 -8.41 -18.48 -23.29
CA LYS A 136 -7.52 -19.55 -23.75
C LYS A 136 -6.07 -19.15 -23.76
N ASN A 137 -5.73 -18.02 -24.39
CA ASN A 137 -4.33 -17.59 -24.49
C ASN A 137 -3.76 -17.16 -23.13
N PHE A 138 -4.60 -16.59 -22.26
CA PHE A 138 -4.27 -16.25 -20.89
C PHE A 138 -3.97 -17.51 -20.05
N TYR A 139 -4.87 -18.49 -20.06
CA TYR A 139 -4.65 -19.77 -19.38
C TYR A 139 -3.46 -20.54 -19.94
N TYR A 140 -3.24 -20.50 -21.25
CA TYR A 140 -2.07 -21.11 -21.85
C TYR A 140 -0.80 -20.46 -21.30
N LEU A 141 -0.70 -19.13 -21.28
CA LEU A 141 0.48 -18.43 -20.75
C LEU A 141 0.72 -18.69 -19.26
N LEU A 142 -0.34 -18.75 -18.44
CA LEU A 142 -0.20 -19.07 -17.02
C LEU A 142 0.24 -20.52 -16.77
N ASN A 143 -0.13 -21.45 -17.65
CA ASN A 143 0.21 -22.87 -17.50
C ASN A 143 1.49 -23.26 -18.25
N TYR A 144 1.91 -22.50 -19.26
CA TYR A 144 3.08 -22.81 -20.05
C TYR A 144 4.34 -22.56 -19.24
N ASN A 145 4.94 -23.66 -18.75
CA ASN A 145 6.21 -23.70 -18.04
C ASN A 145 6.40 -22.49 -17.11
N SER A 146 5.42 -22.27 -16.22
CA SER A 146 5.15 -21.01 -15.51
C SER A 146 6.29 -20.46 -14.67
N ASN A 147 7.39 -21.21 -14.56
CA ASN A 147 8.63 -20.82 -13.91
C ASN A 147 9.33 -19.67 -14.64
N HIS A 148 8.93 -19.35 -15.87
CA HIS A 148 9.56 -18.30 -16.66
C HIS A 148 8.74 -17.03 -16.78
N LEU A 149 7.40 -17.08 -16.81
CA LEU A 149 6.60 -15.86 -16.96
C LEU A 149 6.56 -15.07 -15.62
N ILE A 150 6.91 -13.80 -15.69
CA ILE A 150 6.92 -12.88 -14.55
C ILE A 150 5.72 -11.96 -14.66
N LEU A 151 4.78 -12.04 -13.72
CA LEU A 151 3.63 -11.15 -13.64
C LEU A 151 4.04 -9.84 -12.96
N SER A 152 3.84 -8.73 -13.67
CA SER A 152 4.22 -7.41 -13.23
C SER A 152 3.20 -6.78 -12.28
N SER A 153 3.66 -5.81 -11.49
CA SER A 153 2.77 -4.95 -10.71
C SER A 153 1.83 -4.16 -11.62
N ASN A 154 2.27 -3.77 -12.82
CA ASN A 154 1.44 -3.09 -13.81
C ASN A 154 0.27 -3.95 -14.32
N LEU A 155 0.50 -5.23 -14.62
CA LEU A 155 -0.58 -6.14 -15.00
C LEU A 155 -1.57 -6.33 -13.84
N LEU A 156 -1.08 -6.52 -12.61
CA LEU A 156 -1.95 -6.61 -11.43
C LEU A 156 -2.80 -5.34 -11.25
N ASN A 157 -2.20 -4.16 -11.40
CA ASN A 157 -2.92 -2.89 -11.35
C ASN A 157 -4.05 -2.84 -12.39
N LYS A 158 -3.79 -3.26 -13.62
CA LYS A 158 -4.80 -3.25 -14.70
C LYS A 158 -5.95 -4.21 -14.39
N LEU A 159 -5.64 -5.42 -13.93
CA LEU A 159 -6.64 -6.40 -13.51
C LEU A 159 -7.51 -5.87 -12.38
N ILE A 160 -6.92 -5.18 -11.39
CA ILE A 160 -7.64 -4.53 -10.30
C ILE A 160 -8.57 -3.43 -10.84
N ARG A 161 -8.08 -2.57 -11.74
CA ARG A 161 -8.87 -1.47 -12.33
C ARG A 161 -10.06 -1.96 -13.13
N HIS A 162 -9.92 -3.10 -13.80
CA HIS A 162 -10.96 -3.68 -14.64
C HIS A 162 -11.86 -4.67 -13.90
N ASP A 163 -11.72 -4.76 -12.58
CA ASP A 163 -12.50 -5.64 -11.73
C ASP A 163 -12.38 -7.15 -12.05
N GLU A 164 -11.20 -7.61 -12.45
CA GLU A 164 -10.95 -9.00 -12.89
C GLU A 164 -10.70 -9.95 -11.70
N LYS A 165 -11.57 -9.93 -10.68
CA LYS A 165 -11.38 -10.67 -9.40
C LYS A 165 -11.05 -12.14 -9.58
N LYS A 166 -11.73 -12.81 -10.52
CA LYS A 166 -11.52 -14.24 -10.81
C LYS A 166 -10.10 -14.50 -11.29
N ILE A 167 -9.58 -13.63 -12.16
CA ILE A 167 -8.23 -13.74 -12.70
C ILE A 167 -7.21 -13.47 -11.59
N ILE A 168 -7.41 -12.41 -10.80
CA ILE A 168 -6.55 -12.08 -9.65
C ILE A 168 -6.49 -13.27 -8.67
N HIS A 169 -7.63 -13.90 -8.37
CA HIS A 169 -7.67 -15.08 -7.50
C HIS A 169 -6.87 -16.25 -8.09
N ILE A 170 -7.00 -16.49 -9.40
CA ILE A 170 -6.26 -17.55 -10.07
C ILE A 170 -4.75 -17.31 -10.00
N ILE A 171 -4.34 -16.07 -10.28
CA ILE A 171 -2.95 -15.63 -10.23
C ILE A 171 -2.37 -15.82 -8.82
N LEU A 172 -3.00 -15.25 -7.78
CA LEU A 172 -2.40 -15.25 -6.45
C LEU A 172 -2.38 -16.64 -5.80
N ASN A 173 -3.33 -17.53 -6.13
CA ASN A 173 -3.44 -18.83 -5.47
C ASN A 173 -2.81 -20.00 -6.23
N TYR A 174 -2.92 -20.04 -7.56
CA TYR A 174 -2.56 -21.24 -8.32
C TYR A 174 -1.33 -21.04 -9.22
N TYR A 175 -1.03 -19.81 -9.63
CA TYR A 175 0.10 -19.55 -10.52
C TYR A 175 1.48 -19.88 -9.93
N PRO A 176 1.79 -19.58 -8.66
CA PRO A 176 3.12 -19.87 -8.09
C PRO A 176 3.38 -21.38 -8.04
N PHE A 177 2.37 -22.15 -7.66
CA PHE A 177 2.46 -23.59 -7.42
C PHE A 177 1.80 -24.37 -8.57
N ASN A 178 2.35 -24.17 -9.77
CA ASN A 178 1.86 -24.82 -10.98
C ASN A 178 2.03 -26.36 -10.95
N ASN A 179 1.47 -27.03 -11.96
CA ASN A 179 1.57 -28.48 -12.10
C ASN A 179 3.03 -28.98 -12.11
N GLN A 180 3.97 -28.24 -12.69
CA GLN A 180 5.37 -28.66 -12.73
C GLN A 180 6.01 -28.66 -11.33
N PHE A 181 5.75 -27.64 -10.52
CA PHE A 181 6.19 -27.55 -9.14
C PHE A 181 5.62 -28.72 -8.32
N ILE A 182 4.30 -28.97 -8.45
CA ILE A 182 3.62 -30.09 -7.79
C ILE A 182 4.23 -31.43 -8.22
N LEU A 183 4.43 -31.64 -9.52
CA LEU A 183 5.05 -32.86 -10.04
C LEU A 183 6.50 -33.05 -9.58
N ASN A 184 7.27 -31.97 -9.41
CA ASN A 184 8.62 -32.03 -8.86
C ASN A 184 8.61 -32.50 -7.39
N LEU A 185 7.65 -32.02 -6.58
CA LEU A 185 7.45 -32.48 -5.20
C LEU A 185 7.01 -33.95 -5.17
N LEU A 186 6.04 -34.34 -6.01
CA LEU A 186 5.56 -35.72 -6.11
C LEU A 186 6.65 -36.68 -6.60
N SER A 187 7.50 -36.23 -7.53
CA SER A 187 8.67 -36.99 -7.99
C SER A 187 9.68 -37.21 -6.87
N SER A 188 9.96 -36.16 -6.08
CA SER A 188 10.84 -36.26 -4.91
C SER A 188 10.30 -37.26 -3.89
N TYR A 189 8.99 -37.20 -3.61
CA TYR A 189 8.30 -38.16 -2.74
C TYR A 189 8.39 -39.59 -3.29
N LYS A 190 8.03 -39.81 -4.56
CA LYS A 190 8.06 -41.11 -5.22
C LYS A 190 9.45 -41.74 -5.20
N ASN A 191 10.49 -40.92 -5.36
CA ASN A 191 11.89 -41.36 -5.37
C ASN A 191 12.52 -41.39 -3.97
N ARG A 192 11.75 -41.11 -2.91
CA ARG A 192 12.22 -41.02 -1.51
C ARG A 192 13.41 -40.07 -1.32
N VAL A 193 13.45 -39.00 -2.11
CA VAL A 193 14.42 -37.92 -1.93
C VAL A 193 13.94 -37.09 -0.75
N ALA A 194 14.66 -37.14 0.36
CA ALA A 194 14.39 -36.31 1.51
C ALA A 194 14.58 -34.83 1.14
N ILE A 195 13.64 -33.99 1.54
CA ILE A 195 13.72 -32.53 1.43
C ILE A 195 13.64 -32.02 2.85
N SER A 196 14.62 -31.23 3.30
CA SER A 196 14.56 -30.62 4.62
C SER A 196 13.46 -29.55 4.66
N ASP A 197 12.96 -29.24 5.86
CA ASP A 197 11.99 -28.16 6.04
C ASP A 197 12.51 -26.81 5.51
N GLN A 198 13.82 -26.59 5.60
CA GLN A 198 14.47 -25.39 5.10
C GLN A 198 14.48 -25.37 3.57
N ASP A 199 14.90 -26.46 2.93
CA ASP A 199 14.91 -26.56 1.46
C ASP A 199 13.50 -26.43 0.87
N LEU A 200 12.49 -26.99 1.55
CA LEU A 200 11.10 -26.87 1.13
C LEU A 200 10.62 -25.41 1.22
N LYS A 201 10.92 -24.73 2.32
CA LYS A 201 10.60 -23.30 2.48
C LYS A 201 11.29 -22.45 1.43
N GLU A 202 12.57 -22.71 1.15
CA GLU A 202 13.31 -21.98 0.11
C GLU A 202 12.72 -22.20 -1.27
N LYS A 203 12.34 -23.43 -1.63
CA LYS A 203 11.63 -23.73 -2.87
C LYS A 203 10.29 -23.01 -2.96
N LEU A 204 9.49 -23.01 -1.89
CA LEU A 204 8.20 -22.32 -1.85
C LEU A 204 8.37 -20.80 -2.01
N ASN A 205 9.34 -20.21 -1.32
CA ASN A 205 9.61 -18.78 -1.38
C ASN A 205 10.16 -18.38 -2.75
N PHE A 206 11.01 -19.21 -3.37
CA PHE A 206 11.52 -18.97 -4.72
C PHE A 206 10.38 -18.87 -5.75
N GLU A 207 9.41 -19.78 -5.68
CA GLU A 207 8.24 -19.76 -6.58
C GLU A 207 7.39 -18.51 -6.40
N LYS A 208 7.18 -18.07 -5.15
CA LYS A 208 6.41 -16.84 -4.88
C LYS A 208 7.15 -15.57 -5.33
N ASN A 209 8.44 -15.46 -5.01
CA ASN A 209 9.20 -14.22 -5.21
C ASN A 209 9.48 -13.89 -6.68
N ASN A 210 9.64 -14.92 -7.51
CA ASN A 210 10.10 -14.71 -8.89
C ASN A 210 8.97 -14.59 -9.91
N LYS A 211 7.76 -15.06 -9.55
CA LYS A 211 6.64 -15.16 -10.49
C LYS A 211 5.70 -13.97 -10.46
N ILE A 212 5.54 -13.31 -9.32
CA ILE A 212 4.62 -12.19 -9.17
C ILE A 212 5.33 -11.05 -8.46
N LYS A 213 5.44 -9.91 -9.13
CA LYS A 213 6.02 -8.69 -8.57
C LYS A 213 4.92 -7.83 -7.98
N ILE A 214 5.02 -7.55 -6.68
CA ILE A 214 4.15 -6.61 -5.97
C ILE A 214 5.01 -5.43 -5.52
N ASN A 215 4.48 -4.21 -5.71
CA ASN A 215 5.06 -2.96 -5.24
C ASN A 215 3.95 -2.06 -4.67
N GLN A 216 4.32 -0.89 -4.14
CA GLN A 216 3.39 0.08 -3.56
C GLN A 216 2.18 0.38 -4.44
N SER A 217 2.36 0.48 -5.76
CA SER A 217 1.28 0.85 -6.69
C SER A 217 0.12 -0.17 -6.72
N VAL A 218 0.40 -1.44 -6.39
CA VAL A 218 -0.62 -2.50 -6.29
C VAL A 218 -1.58 -2.23 -5.14
N TYR A 219 -1.05 -1.80 -3.99
CA TYR A 219 -1.87 -1.43 -2.85
C TYR A 219 -2.64 -0.13 -3.10
N GLU A 220 -2.00 0.87 -3.71
CA GLU A 220 -2.67 2.11 -4.09
C GLU A 220 -3.82 1.87 -5.06
N THR A 221 -3.61 0.98 -6.05
CA THR A 221 -4.65 0.65 -7.03
C THR A 221 -5.76 -0.18 -6.40
N ALA A 222 -5.41 -1.17 -5.56
CA ALA A 222 -6.41 -1.94 -4.82
C ALA A 222 -7.27 -1.05 -3.94
N TYR A 223 -6.66 -0.14 -3.20
CA TYR A 223 -7.35 0.87 -2.42
C TYR A 223 -8.25 1.72 -3.32
N ARG A 224 -7.72 2.39 -4.34
CA ARG A 224 -8.51 3.32 -5.17
C ARG A 224 -9.74 2.71 -5.84
N TYR A 225 -9.64 1.47 -6.34
CA TYR A 225 -10.68 0.88 -7.20
C TYR A 225 -11.64 -0.07 -6.49
N TYR A 226 -11.21 -0.70 -5.40
CA TYR A 226 -12.09 -1.53 -4.60
C TYR A 226 -12.66 -0.81 -3.38
N HIS A 227 -12.19 0.41 -3.09
CA HIS A 227 -12.72 1.20 -1.98
C HIS A 227 -14.27 1.33 -2.04
N PRO A 228 -14.96 1.16 -0.90
CA PRO A 228 -16.42 1.19 -0.81
C PRO A 228 -16.93 2.63 -0.93
N TYR A 229 -17.06 3.14 -2.15
CA TYR A 229 -18.08 4.16 -2.40
C TYR A 229 -19.48 3.53 -2.48
N GLU A 230 -19.53 2.21 -2.68
CA GLU A 230 -20.74 1.41 -2.67
C GLU A 230 -20.61 0.35 -1.57
N LYS A 231 -21.57 0.34 -0.64
CA LYS A 231 -21.60 -0.55 0.54
C LYS A 231 -21.54 -2.04 0.18
N ASP A 232 -21.89 -2.39 -1.05
CA ASP A 232 -21.92 -3.76 -1.56
C ASP A 232 -20.54 -4.28 -2.02
N LYS A 233 -19.50 -3.43 -2.07
CA LYS A 233 -18.13 -3.79 -2.50
C LYS A 233 -17.11 -3.91 -1.36
N GLU A 234 -17.55 -3.72 -0.12
CA GLU A 234 -16.70 -3.76 1.08
C GLU A 234 -16.05 -5.13 1.30
N ASP A 235 -16.82 -6.21 1.10
CA ASP A 235 -16.32 -7.59 1.22
C ASP A 235 -15.26 -7.91 0.16
N ASP A 236 -15.43 -7.38 -1.05
CA ASP A 236 -14.52 -7.61 -2.17
C ASP A 236 -13.16 -6.91 -1.99
N PHE A 237 -13.18 -5.68 -1.47
CA PHE A 237 -11.96 -4.94 -1.14
C PHE A 237 -11.12 -5.68 -0.10
N ASN A 238 -11.76 -6.04 1.01
CA ASN A 238 -11.12 -6.74 2.11
C ASN A 238 -10.53 -8.08 1.64
N GLU A 239 -11.25 -8.81 0.79
CA GLU A 239 -10.78 -10.09 0.25
C GLU A 239 -9.55 -9.93 -0.65
N ILE A 240 -9.57 -9.01 -1.62
CA ILE A 240 -8.47 -8.86 -2.59
C ILE A 240 -7.23 -8.28 -1.92
N LEU A 241 -7.40 -7.24 -1.11
CA LEU A 241 -6.29 -6.64 -0.39
C LEU A 241 -5.64 -7.67 0.56
N ALA A 242 -6.46 -8.43 1.30
CA ALA A 242 -5.93 -9.48 2.16
C ALA A 242 -5.16 -10.55 1.38
N LYS A 243 -5.61 -10.94 0.18
CA LYS A 243 -4.88 -11.88 -0.67
C LYS A 243 -3.55 -11.31 -1.17
N ILE A 244 -3.52 -10.04 -1.58
CA ILE A 244 -2.30 -9.36 -2.03
C ILE A 244 -1.29 -9.31 -0.88
N ILE A 245 -1.71 -8.90 0.32
CA ILE A 245 -0.81 -8.84 1.50
C ILE A 245 -0.31 -10.24 1.88
N ASN A 246 -1.19 -11.24 1.93
CA ASN A 246 -0.78 -12.62 2.24
C ASN A 246 0.16 -13.23 1.20
N TYR A 247 0.06 -12.76 -0.04
CA TYR A 247 0.94 -13.17 -1.12
C TYR A 247 2.30 -12.47 -1.04
N ASP A 248 2.32 -11.17 -0.76
CA ASP A 248 3.55 -10.38 -0.81
C ASP A 248 4.59 -10.96 0.16
N GLN A 249 5.75 -11.27 -0.39
CA GLN A 249 6.87 -11.90 0.33
C GLN A 249 7.97 -10.90 0.65
N ARG A 250 7.80 -9.62 0.29
CA ARG A 250 8.66 -8.54 0.78
C ARG A 250 8.57 -8.51 2.30
N ASP A 251 9.58 -7.91 2.93
CA ASP A 251 9.57 -7.83 4.38
C ASP A 251 8.33 -7.06 4.87
N ASP A 252 7.75 -7.53 5.99
CA ASP A 252 6.53 -6.97 6.56
C ASP A 252 6.62 -5.44 6.74
N THR A 253 7.82 -4.90 7.04
CA THR A 253 8.05 -3.46 7.19
C THR A 253 7.87 -2.72 5.86
N THR A 254 8.42 -3.23 4.75
CA THR A 254 8.19 -2.67 3.42
C THR A 254 6.70 -2.69 3.05
N ILE A 255 6.02 -3.82 3.28
CA ILE A 255 4.58 -3.95 2.99
C ILE A 255 3.79 -2.93 3.80
N LEU A 256 4.07 -2.83 5.10
CA LEU A 256 3.41 -1.90 5.98
C LEU A 256 3.67 -0.44 5.59
N MET A 257 4.89 -0.10 5.18
CA MET A 257 5.20 1.25 4.69
C MET A 257 4.46 1.60 3.41
N ASP A 258 4.33 0.65 2.49
CA ASP A 258 3.51 0.85 1.30
C ASP A 258 2.04 1.08 1.69
N LEU A 259 1.50 0.30 2.63
CA LEU A 259 0.12 0.46 3.12
C LEU A 259 -0.09 1.80 3.85
N LEU A 260 0.88 2.26 4.65
CA LEU A 260 0.85 3.57 5.30
C LEU A 260 0.94 4.72 4.27
N ASN A 261 1.76 4.56 3.22
CA ASN A 261 1.81 5.54 2.14
C ASN A 261 0.47 5.63 1.39
N VAL A 262 -0.22 4.51 1.19
CA VAL A 262 -1.58 4.49 0.62
C VAL A 262 -2.54 5.31 1.49
N LEU A 263 -2.43 5.21 2.82
CA LEU A 263 -3.24 6.00 3.75
C LEU A 263 -2.97 7.50 3.65
N ARG A 264 -1.70 7.90 3.50
CA ARG A 264 -1.35 9.32 3.38
C ARG A 264 -2.02 10.00 2.17
N PHE A 265 -2.27 9.24 1.11
CA PHE A 265 -2.90 9.73 -0.12
C PHE A 265 -4.39 9.37 -0.23
N ALA A 266 -4.93 8.65 0.74
CA ALA A 266 -6.36 8.41 0.86
C ALA A 266 -7.03 9.71 1.36
N ASP A 267 -8.08 10.17 0.70
CA ASP A 267 -8.88 11.30 1.18
C ASP A 267 -9.20 11.14 2.68
N ASN A 268 -8.88 12.18 3.47
CA ASN A 268 -8.95 12.34 4.94
C ASN A 268 -10.27 11.88 5.61
N SER A 269 -10.65 10.62 5.46
CA SER A 269 -11.85 10.04 6.08
C SER A 269 -11.40 9.11 7.21
N PRO A 270 -11.65 9.51 8.48
CA PRO A 270 -11.25 8.75 9.67
C PRO A 270 -11.76 7.30 9.67
N ASP A 271 -12.94 7.07 9.11
CA ASP A 271 -13.53 5.72 8.99
C ASP A 271 -12.67 4.79 8.13
N LYS A 272 -12.08 5.31 7.04
CA LYS A 272 -11.21 4.57 6.11
C LYS A 272 -9.88 4.20 6.74
N MET A 273 -9.35 5.12 7.55
CA MET A 273 -8.12 4.91 8.30
C MET A 273 -8.30 3.78 9.31
N ASN A 274 -9.41 3.79 10.06
CA ASN A 274 -9.75 2.75 11.04
C ASN A 274 -9.94 1.36 10.42
N GLU A 275 -10.47 1.26 9.20
CA GLU A 275 -10.68 -0.02 8.51
C GLU A 275 -9.38 -0.67 8.04
N LEU A 276 -8.49 0.08 7.36
CA LEU A 276 -7.19 -0.45 6.95
C LEU A 276 -6.32 -0.81 8.16
N ILE A 277 -6.41 0.00 9.22
CA ILE A 277 -5.81 -0.30 10.52
C ILE A 277 -6.31 -1.65 11.07
N ASN A 278 -7.60 -1.96 10.92
CA ASN A 278 -8.14 -3.25 11.35
C ASN A 278 -7.64 -4.42 10.48
N ILE A 279 -7.40 -4.22 9.19
CA ILE A 279 -6.76 -5.21 8.31
C ILE A 279 -5.32 -5.46 8.75
N ILE A 280 -4.54 -4.39 8.98
CA ILE A 280 -3.16 -4.47 9.49
C ILE A 280 -3.15 -5.20 10.85
N LYS A 281 -4.03 -4.82 11.79
CA LYS A 281 -4.19 -5.49 13.11
C LYS A 281 -4.52 -6.98 12.99
N LYS A 282 -5.44 -7.36 12.09
CA LYS A 282 -5.84 -8.76 11.89
C LYS A 282 -4.70 -9.61 11.32
N GLN A 283 -3.83 -9.04 10.50
CA GLN A 283 -2.77 -9.78 9.82
C GLN A 283 -1.42 -9.78 10.58
N GLU A 284 -1.06 -8.69 11.26
CA GLU A 284 0.29 -8.52 11.84
C GLU A 284 0.46 -8.96 13.29
N MET A 285 -0.60 -9.01 14.10
CA MET A 285 -0.50 -9.30 15.55
C MET A 285 0.01 -10.72 15.88
N LYS A 286 0.11 -11.63 14.90
CA LYS A 286 0.55 -13.03 15.12
C LYS A 286 2.01 -13.32 14.77
N LYS A 287 2.79 -12.42 14.14
CA LYS A 287 4.10 -12.82 13.54
C LYS A 287 5.30 -11.87 13.68
N LEU A 288 5.16 -10.64 14.17
CA LEU A 288 6.28 -9.68 14.21
C LEU A 288 7.27 -9.94 15.36
N LYS A 289 8.54 -10.18 15.02
CA LYS A 289 9.67 -10.24 15.98
C LYS A 289 9.98 -8.83 16.55
N PRO A 290 10.48 -8.72 17.79
CA PRO A 290 10.75 -7.43 18.46
C PRO A 290 11.65 -6.47 17.67
N GLU A 291 12.68 -6.97 16.98
CA GLU A 291 13.63 -6.14 16.22
C GLU A 291 13.00 -5.42 15.01
N LYS A 292 11.92 -5.99 14.44
CA LYS A 292 11.18 -5.39 13.32
C LYS A 292 10.24 -4.26 13.79
N ARG A 293 9.77 -4.31 15.05
CA ARG A 293 9.00 -3.21 15.66
C ARG A 293 9.83 -1.92 15.71
N ARG A 294 11.16 -2.02 15.90
CA ARG A 294 12.07 -0.86 15.92
C ARG A 294 12.25 -0.18 14.55
N LYS A 295 12.14 -0.91 13.44
CA LYS A 295 12.18 -0.31 12.10
C LYS A 295 10.83 0.30 11.72
N LEU A 296 9.74 -0.31 12.17
CA LEU A 296 8.41 0.26 12.06
C LEU A 296 8.31 1.59 12.81
N SER A 297 8.93 1.72 13.98
CA SER A 297 9.04 3.01 14.67
C SER A 297 9.84 4.05 13.91
N GLU A 298 10.92 3.67 13.22
CA GLU A 298 11.70 4.58 12.38
C GLU A 298 10.93 5.05 11.13
N ALA A 299 9.95 4.27 10.69
CA ALA A 299 9.17 4.50 9.49
C ALA A 299 7.83 5.23 9.79
N LEU A 300 7.30 5.04 11.01
CA LEU A 300 6.24 5.85 11.63
C LEU A 300 6.73 7.23 12.06
N LEU A 301 8.05 7.47 12.11
CA LEU A 301 8.66 8.81 12.22
C LEU A 301 8.53 9.65 10.92
N LEU A 302 7.70 9.24 9.95
CA LEU A 302 7.22 10.11 8.87
C LEU A 302 6.19 11.15 9.37
N ASN A 303 6.37 11.64 10.60
CA ASN A 303 5.88 12.94 11.01
C ASN A 303 6.55 13.97 10.09
N ASP A 304 5.82 14.52 9.13
CA ASP A 304 6.23 15.82 8.61
C ASP A 304 5.89 16.88 9.68
N ASN A 305 6.31 18.13 9.46
CA ASN A 305 6.06 19.18 10.45
C ASN A 305 4.56 19.43 10.71
N TYR A 306 3.64 18.79 9.98
CA TYR A 306 2.21 19.12 9.89
C TYR A 306 1.28 17.95 10.22
N HIS A 307 1.75 16.70 10.19
CA HIS A 307 0.96 15.51 10.51
C HIS A 307 1.71 14.60 11.48
N ASP A 308 1.05 14.24 12.58
CA ASP A 308 1.60 13.32 13.58
C ASP A 308 0.60 12.23 13.88
N LEU A 309 0.98 11.00 13.55
CA LEU A 309 0.06 9.86 13.57
C LEU A 309 -0.43 9.54 14.98
N LEU A 310 0.39 9.73 16.01
CA LEU A 310 -0.03 9.53 17.39
C LEU A 310 -1.07 10.57 17.81
N ILE A 311 -0.82 11.85 17.53
CA ILE A 311 -1.77 12.94 17.81
C ILE A 311 -3.09 12.73 17.05
N ASP A 312 -3.02 12.40 15.76
CA ASP A 312 -4.20 12.15 14.93
C ASP A 312 -5.00 10.96 15.49
N ALA A 313 -4.33 9.86 15.85
CA ALA A 313 -4.99 8.70 16.45
C ALA A 313 -5.65 9.00 17.81
N ILE A 314 -5.04 9.86 18.64
CA ILE A 314 -5.61 10.31 19.91
C ILE A 314 -6.90 11.11 19.69
N GLU A 315 -6.94 11.93 18.64
CA GLU A 315 -8.08 12.80 18.34
C GLU A 315 -9.22 12.06 17.63
N ASP A 316 -8.92 11.05 16.83
CA ASP A 316 -9.92 10.26 16.08
C ASP A 316 -10.55 9.10 16.90
N GLU A 317 -10.51 9.17 18.23
CA GLU A 317 -11.07 8.16 19.15
C GLU A 317 -10.56 6.72 18.88
N THR A 318 -9.30 6.59 18.45
CA THR A 318 -8.70 5.29 18.14
C THR A 318 -8.64 4.41 19.40
N SER A 319 -8.80 3.08 19.23
CA SER A 319 -8.73 2.11 20.33
C SER A 319 -7.46 2.25 21.19
N LEU A 320 -7.58 2.14 22.51
CA LEU A 320 -6.45 2.27 23.47
C LEU A 320 -5.25 1.38 23.12
N SER A 321 -5.48 0.12 22.74
CA SER A 321 -4.43 -0.82 22.32
C SER A 321 -3.59 -0.33 21.13
N MET A 322 -4.18 0.47 20.23
CA MET A 322 -3.45 1.07 19.13
C MET A 322 -2.63 2.27 19.60
N ILE A 323 -3.19 3.08 20.50
CA ILE A 323 -2.48 4.21 21.08
C ILE A 323 -1.25 3.71 21.85
N GLU A 324 -1.37 2.64 22.65
CA GLU A 324 -0.23 1.97 23.29
C GLU A 324 0.80 1.46 22.28
N PHE A 325 0.32 0.85 21.20
CA PHE A 325 1.20 0.41 20.12
C PHE A 325 1.96 1.58 19.51
N LEU A 326 1.29 2.67 19.12
CA LEU A 326 1.90 3.86 18.55
C LEU A 326 2.86 4.52 19.53
N ILE A 327 2.50 4.67 20.80
CA ILE A 327 3.38 5.20 21.86
C ILE A 327 4.70 4.43 21.92
N SER A 328 4.66 3.10 21.81
CA SER A 328 5.89 2.27 21.81
C SER A 328 6.82 2.54 20.64
N GLN A 329 6.37 3.30 19.64
CA GLN A 329 7.12 3.69 18.46
C GLN A 329 7.79 5.07 18.59
N TYR A 330 7.49 5.85 19.63
CA TYR A 330 8.07 7.18 19.84
C TYR A 330 9.21 7.11 20.86
N SER A 331 10.33 7.79 20.57
CA SER A 331 11.47 7.88 21.48
C SER A 331 11.21 8.81 22.67
N SER A 332 10.27 9.74 22.52
CA SER A 332 9.77 10.65 23.55
C SER A 332 8.34 11.03 23.22
N LEU A 333 7.53 11.28 24.25
CA LEU A 333 6.16 11.80 24.13
C LEU A 333 6.07 13.32 24.39
N ASN A 334 7.20 13.95 24.70
CA ASN A 334 7.34 15.35 25.08
C ASN A 334 7.85 16.17 23.89
N TYR A 335 7.09 16.20 22.80
CA TYR A 335 7.43 16.88 21.54
C TYR A 335 6.25 17.71 21.04
N VAL A 336 6.50 18.66 20.13
CA VAL A 336 5.49 19.56 19.57
C VAL A 336 5.42 19.46 18.05
N VAL A 337 4.21 19.50 17.50
CA VAL A 337 3.91 19.48 16.05
C VAL A 337 3.13 20.75 15.69
N TYR A 338 3.48 21.39 14.57
CA TYR A 338 2.87 22.65 14.14
C TYR A 338 1.86 22.42 13.01
N TYR A 339 0.64 22.94 13.11
CA TYR A 339 -0.34 22.80 12.04
C TYR A 339 -0.40 24.08 11.19
N THR A 340 -0.26 23.98 9.86
CA THR A 340 -0.33 25.12 8.92
C THR A 340 -1.74 25.49 8.47
N THR A 341 -2.77 25.01 9.15
CA THR A 341 -4.15 25.15 8.71
C THR A 341 -4.70 26.57 8.79
N VAL A 342 -3.92 27.54 9.29
CA VAL A 342 -4.32 28.94 9.43
C VAL A 342 -3.32 29.82 8.69
N ASP A 343 -3.84 30.61 7.75
CA ASP A 343 -3.22 31.72 7.00
C ASP A 343 -1.71 31.95 7.29
N GLN A 344 -0.85 31.81 6.27
CA GLN A 344 0.61 31.97 6.40
C GLN A 344 1.03 33.36 6.94
N ASN A 345 0.09 34.32 6.99
CA ASN A 345 0.28 35.66 7.54
C ASN A 345 -0.08 35.78 9.04
N SER A 346 -0.56 34.73 9.69
CA SER A 346 -0.71 34.69 11.14
C SER A 346 0.67 34.56 11.79
N TRP A 347 1.03 35.51 12.66
CA TRP A 347 2.19 35.41 13.54
C TRP A 347 2.09 34.25 14.53
N TYR A 348 0.94 33.58 14.60
CA TYR A 348 0.67 32.45 15.48
C TYR A 348 0.37 31.17 14.68
N LYS A 349 1.22 30.16 14.82
CA LYS A 349 1.01 28.79 14.28
C LYS A 349 0.42 27.91 15.39
N PRO A 350 -0.78 27.33 15.22
CA PRO A 350 -1.30 26.37 16.19
C PRO A 350 -0.37 25.17 16.27
N PHE A 351 -0.16 24.64 17.48
CA PHE A 351 0.74 23.52 17.70
C PHE A 351 0.14 22.57 18.73
N LYS A 352 0.41 21.26 18.61
CA LYS A 352 -0.09 20.26 19.56
C LYS A 352 1.03 19.34 20.02
N PHE A 353 0.72 18.59 21.06
CA PHE A 353 1.54 17.50 21.56
C PHE A 353 0.65 16.40 22.15
N PRO A 354 1.11 15.14 22.24
CA PRO A 354 0.24 14.00 22.56
C PRO A 354 -0.63 14.19 23.81
N LEU A 355 -0.03 14.65 24.91
CA LEU A 355 -0.75 14.87 26.17
C LEU A 355 -1.76 16.02 26.08
N LEU A 356 -1.45 17.09 25.35
CA LEU A 356 -2.39 18.20 25.14
C LEU A 356 -3.61 17.73 24.36
N SER A 357 -3.41 16.93 23.29
CA SER A 357 -4.49 16.40 22.48
C SER A 357 -5.41 15.47 23.27
N SER A 358 -4.87 14.55 24.09
CA SER A 358 -5.73 13.66 24.90
C SER A 358 -6.58 14.44 25.90
N LEU A 359 -6.00 15.48 26.52
CA LEU A 359 -6.72 16.36 27.45
C LEU A 359 -7.78 17.20 26.74
N MET A 360 -7.49 17.76 25.56
CA MET A 360 -8.49 18.50 24.77
C MET A 360 -9.72 17.65 24.43
N MET A 361 -9.51 16.35 24.22
CA MET A 361 -10.58 15.37 23.94
C MET A 361 -11.24 14.81 25.20
N ASN A 362 -10.79 15.21 26.41
CA ASN A 362 -11.19 14.62 27.69
C ASN A 362 -10.98 13.09 27.77
N ASN A 363 -10.04 12.56 26.99
CA ASN A 363 -9.72 11.15 26.97
C ASN A 363 -8.66 10.85 28.05
N PHE A 364 -9.11 10.83 29.31
CA PHE A 364 -8.24 10.64 30.47
C PHE A 364 -7.59 9.26 30.53
N GLU A 365 -8.23 8.24 29.95
CA GLU A 365 -7.66 6.90 29.85
C GLU A 365 -6.41 6.91 28.95
N VAL A 366 -6.49 7.62 27.81
CA VAL A 366 -5.32 7.84 26.95
C VAL A 366 -4.27 8.72 27.62
N ALA A 367 -4.68 9.75 28.37
CA ALA A 367 -3.76 10.58 29.14
C ALA A 367 -2.98 9.75 30.19
N ASP A 368 -3.65 8.84 30.89
CA ASP A 368 -3.02 7.93 31.86
C ASP A 368 -1.98 7.03 31.18
N VAL A 369 -2.31 6.49 30.00
CA VAL A 369 -1.38 5.67 29.20
C VAL A 369 -0.17 6.49 28.75
N LEU A 370 -0.35 7.73 28.29
CA LEU A 370 0.75 8.61 27.89
C LEU A 370 1.68 8.91 29.09
N LEU A 371 1.11 9.26 30.25
CA LEU A 371 1.88 9.52 31.48
C LEU A 371 2.64 8.28 31.94
N LEU A 372 2.00 7.10 31.88
CA LEU A 372 2.62 5.82 32.22
C LEU A 372 3.85 5.52 31.34
N HIS A 373 3.83 5.98 30.08
CA HIS A 373 4.92 5.78 29.11
C HIS A 373 5.87 6.97 28.99
N GLY A 374 5.86 7.89 29.97
CA GLY A 374 6.88 8.94 30.10
C GLY A 374 6.51 10.30 29.52
N ALA A 375 5.25 10.54 29.16
CA ALA A 375 4.78 11.91 28.93
C ALA A 375 4.82 12.71 30.24
N GLU A 376 5.24 13.97 30.16
CA GLU A 376 5.39 14.84 31.33
C GLU A 376 4.15 15.72 31.52
N ILE A 377 3.48 15.60 32.68
CA ILE A 377 2.35 16.46 33.05
C ILE A 377 2.72 17.96 33.09
N ASN A 378 3.99 18.23 33.36
CA ASN A 378 4.59 19.56 33.44
C ASN A 378 5.42 19.90 32.19
N PHE A 379 5.21 19.19 31.07
CA PHE A 379 5.85 19.54 29.81
C PHE A 379 5.60 21.01 29.48
N ARG A 380 6.70 21.74 29.21
CA ARG A 380 6.66 23.16 28.89
C ARG A 380 7.06 23.40 27.45
N TYR A 381 6.29 24.24 26.80
CA TYR A 381 6.62 24.79 25.50
C TYR A 381 6.56 26.31 25.64
N HIS A 382 7.56 27.04 25.13
CA HIS A 382 7.72 28.49 25.37
C HIS A 382 7.47 28.93 26.83
N ASP A 383 8.02 28.19 27.79
CA ASP A 383 7.89 28.38 29.24
C ASP A 383 6.47 28.21 29.84
N GLU A 384 5.48 27.87 29.01
CA GLU A 384 4.08 27.70 29.39
C GLU A 384 3.70 26.23 29.59
N THR A 385 2.78 25.97 30.50
CA THR A 385 2.33 24.61 30.85
C THR A 385 1.18 24.12 29.97
N VAL A 386 0.89 22.81 30.00
CA VAL A 386 -0.30 22.24 29.34
C VAL A 386 -1.61 22.90 29.80
N LEU A 387 -1.69 23.37 31.05
CA LEU A 387 -2.84 24.10 31.59
C LEU A 387 -3.07 25.41 30.84
N TYR A 388 -2.00 26.15 30.56
CA TYR A 388 -2.06 27.40 29.81
C TYR A 388 -2.60 27.17 28.40
N TYR A 389 -2.09 26.15 27.71
CA TYR A 389 -2.51 25.84 26.34
C TYR A 389 -3.96 25.37 26.22
N LEU A 390 -4.42 24.54 27.16
CA LEU A 390 -5.84 24.14 27.22
C LEU A 390 -6.78 25.33 27.42
N TYR A 391 -6.33 26.35 28.14
CA TYR A 391 -7.13 27.53 28.43
C TYR A 391 -7.15 28.54 27.27
N TYR A 392 -5.97 29.00 26.84
CA TYR A 392 -5.84 30.18 26.00
C TYR A 392 -6.00 29.90 24.50
N TYR A 393 -5.47 28.78 24.02
CA TYR A 393 -5.26 28.58 22.58
C TYR A 393 -6.31 27.72 21.89
N TYR A 394 -7.08 26.95 22.65
CA TYR A 394 -8.03 26.00 22.09
C TYR A 394 -9.46 26.34 22.49
N ASN A 395 -9.88 27.60 22.30
CA ASN A 395 -11.28 28.03 22.48
C ASN A 395 -11.90 27.63 23.84
N TYR A 396 -11.14 27.72 24.94
CA TYR A 396 -11.63 27.35 26.27
C TYR A 396 -12.12 25.90 26.38
N LYS A 397 -11.50 24.95 25.66
CA LYS A 397 -11.77 23.52 25.81
C LYS A 397 -11.48 23.00 27.22
N MET A 398 -10.66 23.72 27.99
CA MET A 398 -10.48 23.49 29.42
C MET A 398 -11.81 23.48 30.16
N ASN A 399 -12.14 22.35 30.76
CA ASN A 399 -13.31 22.21 31.61
C ASN A 399 -12.94 21.63 32.99
N ALA A 400 -13.95 21.49 33.86
CA ALA A 400 -13.78 21.00 35.22
C ALA A 400 -13.12 19.62 35.31
N LYS A 401 -13.36 18.73 34.33
CA LYS A 401 -12.75 17.39 34.31
C LYS A 401 -11.26 17.49 34.03
N ASN A 402 -10.84 18.31 33.07
CA ASN A 402 -9.41 18.52 32.79
C ASN A 402 -8.68 19.06 34.02
N ILE A 403 -9.22 20.09 34.66
CA ILE A 403 -8.59 20.70 35.84
C ILE A 403 -8.45 19.70 36.96
N LYS A 404 -9.51 18.94 37.24
CA LYS A 404 -9.47 17.90 38.26
C LYS A 404 -8.38 16.87 37.94
N TYR A 405 -8.37 16.39 36.70
CA TYR A 405 -7.38 15.41 36.24
C TYR A 405 -5.95 15.90 36.40
N LEU A 406 -5.65 17.11 35.91
CA LEU A 406 -4.30 17.71 35.98
C LEU A 406 -3.82 17.89 37.43
N ILE A 407 -4.71 18.30 38.32
CA ILE A 407 -4.43 18.46 39.75
C ILE A 407 -4.18 17.11 40.43
N ASP A 408 -5.01 16.12 40.12
CA ASP A 408 -4.86 14.76 40.66
C ASP A 408 -3.52 14.14 40.20
N HIS A 409 -3.02 14.55 39.03
CA HIS A 409 -1.72 14.19 38.47
C HIS A 409 -0.58 15.18 38.78
N HIS A 410 -0.77 16.04 39.80
CA HIS A 410 0.30 16.90 40.34
C HIS A 410 0.90 17.91 39.36
N ILE A 411 0.07 18.52 38.51
CA ILE A 411 0.52 19.65 37.67
C ILE A 411 1.09 20.80 38.53
N ASP A 412 2.19 21.37 38.06
CA ASP A 412 2.80 22.57 38.61
C ASP A 412 1.96 23.78 38.20
N ILE A 413 1.33 24.40 39.19
CA ILE A 413 0.56 25.63 38.99
C ILE A 413 1.47 26.80 39.35
N GLU A 414 2.17 27.34 38.36
CA GLU A 414 2.87 28.60 38.49
C GLU A 414 1.89 29.76 38.32
N ILE A 415 1.86 30.62 39.33
CA ILE A 415 0.95 31.74 39.39
C ILE A 415 1.74 33.01 39.08
N ASP A 416 1.70 33.45 37.82
CA ASP A 416 1.96 34.86 37.50
C ASP A 416 0.65 35.67 37.51
N LYS A 417 0.74 36.98 37.73
CA LYS A 417 -0.35 37.95 37.82
C LYS A 417 -1.25 37.97 36.58
N SER A 418 -0.76 37.45 35.46
CA SER A 418 -1.45 37.38 34.16
C SER A 418 -2.63 36.38 34.12
N TYR A 419 -2.81 35.52 35.15
CA TYR A 419 -3.75 34.39 35.12
C TYR A 419 -4.99 34.53 36.04
N SER A 420 -5.53 35.74 36.24
CA SER A 420 -6.68 35.99 37.14
C SER A 420 -7.92 35.15 36.82
N TYR A 421 -8.11 34.71 35.57
CA TYR A 421 -9.24 33.88 35.17
C TYR A 421 -9.04 32.37 35.44
N ILE A 422 -7.82 31.85 35.29
CA ILE A 422 -7.50 30.47 35.69
C ILE A 422 -7.69 30.33 37.20
N TRP A 423 -7.37 31.37 37.96
CA TRP A 423 -7.69 31.47 39.39
C TRP A 423 -9.17 31.30 39.71
N ASN A 424 -10.07 31.97 38.99
CA ASN A 424 -11.50 31.81 39.20
C ASN A 424 -11.96 30.37 38.93
N TYR A 425 -11.39 29.72 37.92
CA TYR A 425 -11.69 28.32 37.61
C TYR A 425 -11.10 27.36 38.68
N LEU A 426 -9.84 27.53 39.07
CA LEU A 426 -9.21 26.74 40.12
C LEU A 426 -9.94 26.93 41.47
N ILE A 427 -10.30 28.15 41.86
CA ILE A 427 -11.06 28.39 43.09
C ILE A 427 -12.43 27.71 43.02
N ARG A 428 -13.16 27.90 41.90
CA ARG A 428 -14.51 27.35 41.70
C ARG A 428 -14.55 25.82 41.70
N TYR A 429 -13.54 25.15 41.15
CA TYR A 429 -13.55 23.69 40.97
C TYR A 429 -12.62 22.92 41.92
N TYR A 430 -11.55 23.53 42.44
CA TYR A 430 -10.57 22.89 43.33
C TYR A 430 -10.70 23.29 44.80
N VAL A 431 -10.79 24.59 45.10
CA VAL A 431 -10.82 25.07 46.50
C VAL A 431 -12.16 24.75 47.17
N PHE A 432 -13.26 24.87 46.42
CA PHE A 432 -14.62 24.53 46.88
C PHE A 432 -15.07 23.14 46.44
N ASN A 433 -14.19 22.14 46.50
CA ASN A 433 -14.63 20.76 46.23
C ASN A 433 -15.75 20.36 47.22
N ASN A 434 -16.64 19.46 46.79
CA ASN A 434 -17.79 19.04 47.60
C ASN A 434 -17.39 18.58 49.00
N THR A 435 -16.22 17.97 49.19
CA THR A 435 -15.74 17.55 50.51
C THR A 435 -15.41 18.75 51.43
N PHE A 436 -14.80 19.82 50.91
CA PHE A 436 -14.54 21.05 51.66
C PHE A 436 -15.85 21.79 51.99
N LEU A 437 -16.76 21.87 51.04
CA LEU A 437 -18.10 22.42 51.25
C LEU A 437 -18.92 21.59 52.24
N ILE A 438 -18.89 20.26 52.15
CA ILE A 438 -19.56 19.34 53.09
C ILE A 438 -18.94 19.46 54.48
N GLN A 439 -17.61 19.59 54.59
CA GLN A 439 -16.96 19.83 55.89
C GLN A 439 -17.37 21.17 56.49
N LEU A 440 -17.47 22.24 55.69
CA LEU A 440 -17.99 23.54 56.14
C LEU A 440 -19.46 23.44 56.58
N ILE A 441 -20.30 22.73 55.81
CA ILE A 441 -21.72 22.51 56.12
C ILE A 441 -21.87 21.67 57.40
N LEU A 442 -21.05 20.63 57.59
CA LEU A 442 -21.05 19.80 58.80
C LEU A 442 -20.58 20.59 60.04
N LEU A 443 -19.56 21.43 59.90
CA LEU A 443 -19.10 22.31 60.97
C LEU A 443 -20.17 23.34 61.34
N HIS A 444 -20.84 23.92 60.35
CA HIS A 444 -21.97 24.84 60.55
C HIS A 444 -23.17 24.16 61.22
N LYS A 445 -23.59 22.98 60.73
CA LYS A 445 -24.70 22.20 61.28
C LYS A 445 -24.49 21.82 62.75
N ASN A 446 -23.24 21.55 63.14
CA ASN A 446 -22.86 21.19 64.50
C ASN A 446 -22.46 22.40 65.36
N GLN A 447 -22.65 23.63 64.88
CA GLN A 447 -22.30 24.89 65.56
C GLN A 447 -20.84 24.94 66.03
N ILE A 448 -19.93 24.25 65.35
CA ILE A 448 -18.51 24.22 65.72
C ILE A 448 -17.85 25.51 65.21
N PRO A 449 -17.29 26.36 66.08
CA PRO A 449 -16.66 27.61 65.65
C PRO A 449 -15.45 27.34 64.75
N LEU A 450 -15.43 27.97 63.58
CA LEU A 450 -14.30 27.94 62.67
C LEU A 450 -13.14 28.76 63.23
N SER A 451 -12.31 28.14 64.08
CA SER A 451 -11.07 28.80 64.52
C SER A 451 -10.09 28.94 63.34
N LYS A 452 -9.33 30.04 63.31
CA LYS A 452 -8.21 30.23 62.35
C LYS A 452 -7.27 29.02 62.30
N LYS A 453 -7.13 28.33 63.44
CA LYS A 453 -6.29 27.13 63.64
C LYS A 453 -6.87 25.88 62.93
N THR A 454 -8.19 25.76 62.86
CA THR A 454 -8.91 24.66 62.19
C THR A 454 -8.81 24.79 60.68
N ILE A 455 -8.99 26.01 60.16
CA ILE A 455 -8.82 26.34 58.73
C ILE A 455 -7.36 26.12 58.30
N SER A 456 -6.38 26.52 59.14
CA SER A 456 -4.96 26.32 58.82
C SER A 456 -4.53 24.85 58.86
N ARG A 457 -5.11 24.02 59.74
CA ARG A 457 -4.79 22.58 59.82
C ARG A 457 -5.28 21.82 58.57
N ASN A 458 -6.52 22.05 58.14
CA ASN A 458 -7.06 21.43 56.92
C ASN A 458 -6.34 21.90 55.64
N ASN A 459 -5.76 23.11 55.66
CA ASN A 459 -4.94 23.62 54.56
C ASN A 459 -3.49 23.12 54.60
N SER A 460 -2.93 22.76 55.76
CA SER A 460 -1.50 22.40 55.89
C SER A 460 -1.11 21.10 55.17
N THR A 461 -2.01 20.13 55.04
CA THR A 461 -1.82 18.91 54.23
C THR A 461 -1.99 19.15 52.72
N ARG A 462 -2.64 20.25 52.30
CA ARG A 462 -2.87 20.61 50.89
C ARG A 462 -1.91 21.69 50.36
N LYS A 463 -1.35 22.52 51.25
CA LYS A 463 -0.38 23.59 50.91
C LYS A 463 0.95 23.09 50.36
N LYS A 464 1.33 21.82 50.58
CA LYS A 464 2.53 21.23 49.94
C LYS A 464 2.42 21.09 48.41
N LYS A 465 1.24 21.31 47.81
CA LYS A 465 0.96 21.12 46.38
C LYS A 465 0.98 22.40 45.53
N ILE A 466 1.16 23.59 46.12
CA ILE A 466 1.18 24.86 45.36
C ILE A 466 2.30 25.74 45.94
N LYS A 467 3.30 26.11 45.13
CA LYS A 467 4.26 27.18 45.48
C LYS A 467 3.58 28.52 45.22
N ILE A 468 3.46 29.34 46.26
CA ILE A 468 2.89 30.68 46.19
C ILE A 468 3.95 31.65 46.68
N ASP A 469 4.57 32.42 45.77
CA ASP A 469 5.68 33.31 46.15
C ASP A 469 5.21 34.70 46.59
N THR A 470 3.96 35.13 46.34
CA THR A 470 3.41 36.32 47.01
C THR A 470 1.88 36.37 46.92
N ILE A 471 1.20 36.63 48.04
CA ILE A 471 -0.22 37.05 48.07
C ILE A 471 -0.22 38.51 48.50
N TYR A 472 -0.64 39.42 47.62
CA TYR A 472 -1.17 40.71 48.05
C TYR A 472 -2.69 40.53 48.18
N LEU A 473 -3.19 40.69 49.42
CA LEU A 473 -4.61 40.62 49.76
C LEU A 473 -5.37 41.83 49.21
#